data_AF-A0A958IUZ5-F1
#
_entry.id   AF-A0A958IUZ5-F1
#
_cell.length_a   1.000
_cell.length_b   1.000
_cell.length_c   1.000
_cell.angle_alpha   90.00
_cell.angle_beta   90.00
_cell.angle_gamma   90.00
#
_symmetry.space_group_name_H-M   'P 1'
#
loop_
_entity.id
_entity.type
_entity.pdbx_description
1 polymer ?
#
loop_
_entity_poly.entity_id
_entity_poly.type
_entity_poly.pdbx_seq_one_letter_code
_entity_poly.pdbx_strand_id
1 'polypeptide(L)'
;FIFYTDGFTEAMDKNKLEYGEERFEAAILNNSQGTAETVMNAVFKDVKLFAGKAEQHDDMTIVVVKIGESGITRPDPASTPAPHAALPPDLP
;
A
#
# COMPACT_ATOMS: atom_id res chain seq x y z
N PHE A 1 -3.38 -5.42 -1.83
CA PHE A 1 -2.70 -6.70 -1.53
C PHE A 1 -1.78 -6.50 -0.35
N ILE A 2 -1.65 -7.51 0.49
CA ILE A 2 -0.80 -7.50 1.68
C ILE A 2 -0.05 -8.82 1.72
N PHE A 3 1.26 -8.73 1.92
CA PHE A 3 2.15 -9.87 2.10
C PHE A 3 2.90 -9.65 3.40
N TYR A 4 3.01 -10.69 4.23
CA TYR A 4 3.59 -10.56 5.56
C TYR A 4 4.26 -11.86 6.00
N THR A 5 5.15 -11.76 6.99
CA THR A 5 5.69 -12.92 7.74
C THR A 5 4.84 -13.19 8.98
N ASP A 6 4.84 -14.45 9.42
CA ASP A 6 4.19 -14.95 10.63
C ASP A 6 4.64 -14.24 11.92
N GLY A 7 5.83 -13.64 11.95
CA GLY A 7 6.27 -12.77 13.06
C GLY A 7 5.26 -11.67 13.47
N PHE A 8 4.33 -11.26 12.59
CA PHE A 8 3.20 -10.38 12.97
C PHE A 8 2.10 -11.09 13.75
N THR A 9 1.69 -12.28 13.31
CA THR A 9 0.58 -13.05 13.89
C THR A 9 1.00 -13.82 15.13
N GLU A 10 2.26 -14.25 15.21
CA GLU A 10 2.85 -14.96 16.35
C GLU A 10 3.40 -14.00 17.44
N ALA A 11 3.28 -12.69 17.24
CA ALA A 11 3.68 -11.69 18.24
C ALA A 11 2.94 -11.95 19.56
N MET A 12 3.67 -12.05 20.67
CA MET A 12 3.08 -12.42 21.96
C MET A 12 2.83 -11.22 22.88
N ASP A 13 1.75 -11.29 23.64
CA ASP A 13 1.55 -10.42 24.80
C ASP A 13 2.33 -10.91 26.03
N LYS A 14 2.22 -10.18 27.15
CA LYS A 14 2.86 -10.55 28.44
C LYS A 14 2.41 -11.91 29.00
N ASN A 15 1.26 -12.45 28.54
CA ASN A 15 0.72 -13.73 28.97
C ASN A 15 1.09 -14.86 27.99
N LYS A 16 1.93 -14.58 26.99
CA LYS A 16 2.31 -15.50 25.91
C LYS A 16 1.13 -15.90 25.02
N LEU A 17 0.12 -15.03 24.92
CA LEU A 17 -0.94 -15.18 23.93
C LEU A 17 -0.49 -14.52 22.63
N GLU A 18 -0.64 -15.24 21.53
CA GLU A 18 -0.36 -14.73 20.19
C GLU A 18 -1.37 -13.65 19.78
N TYR A 19 -0.91 -12.72 18.95
CA TYR A 19 -1.72 -11.65 18.38
C TYR A 19 -2.84 -12.20 17.50
N GLY A 20 -2.51 -13.22 16.71
CA GLY A 20 -3.44 -14.00 15.90
C GLY A 20 -3.85 -13.35 14.58
N GLU A 21 -4.28 -14.19 13.64
CA GLU A 21 -4.73 -13.77 12.31
C GLU A 21 -5.99 -12.90 12.37
N GLU A 22 -6.96 -13.24 13.22
CA GLU A 22 -8.25 -12.52 13.30
C GLU A 22 -8.06 -11.02 13.61
N ARG A 23 -7.17 -10.70 14.55
CA ARG A 23 -6.88 -9.32 14.93
C ARG A 23 -6.07 -8.61 13.85
N PHE A 24 -5.13 -9.31 13.22
CA PHE A 24 -4.35 -8.81 12.10
C PHE A 24 -5.23 -8.41 10.91
N GLU A 25 -6.14 -9.30 10.52
CA GLU A 25 -7.12 -9.04 9.46
C GLU A 25 -8.06 -7.88 9.83
N ALA A 26 -8.54 -7.82 11.07
CA ALA A 26 -9.39 -6.72 11.52
C ALA A 26 -8.65 -5.37 11.45
N ALA A 27 -7.39 -5.30 11.87
CA ALA A 27 -6.56 -4.10 11.77
C ALA A 27 -6.39 -3.64 10.31
N ILE A 28 -6.19 -4.58 9.39
CA ILE A 28 -6.12 -4.31 7.95
C ILE A 28 -7.45 -3.77 7.42
N LEU A 29 -8.55 -4.48 7.66
CA LEU A 29 -9.86 -4.19 7.08
C LEU A 29 -10.38 -2.82 7.53
N ASN A 30 -10.19 -2.50 8.82
CA ASN A 30 -10.58 -1.21 9.40
C ASN A 30 -9.82 -0.02 8.80
N ASN A 31 -8.65 -0.25 8.20
CA ASN A 31 -7.80 0.78 7.61
C ASN A 31 -7.70 0.68 6.09
N SER A 32 -8.44 -0.25 5.47
CA SER A 32 -8.29 -0.63 4.05
C SER A 32 -8.56 0.50 3.05
N GLN A 33 -9.32 1.53 3.45
CA GLN A 33 -9.59 2.73 2.64
C GLN A 33 -8.44 3.75 2.64
N GLY A 34 -7.49 3.62 3.55
CA GLY A 34 -6.31 4.48 3.62
C GLY A 34 -5.27 4.20 2.53
N THR A 35 -4.15 4.92 2.61
CA THR A 35 -2.97 4.64 1.79
C THR A 35 -2.31 3.33 2.23
N ALA A 36 -1.40 2.80 1.41
CA ALA A 36 -0.59 1.63 1.79
C ALA A 36 0.15 1.87 3.12
N GLU A 37 0.70 3.08 3.29
CA GLU A 37 1.37 3.50 4.52
C GLU A 37 0.42 3.57 5.72
N THR A 38 -0.81 4.07 5.54
CA THR A 38 -1.82 4.09 6.61
C THR A 38 -2.11 2.67 7.11
N VAL A 39 -2.30 1.72 6.20
CA VAL A 39 -2.56 0.31 6.57
C VAL A 39 -1.36 -0.28 7.30
N MET A 40 -0.15 -0.11 6.75
CA MET A 40 1.09 -0.61 7.36
C MET A 40 1.28 -0.07 8.79
N ASN A 41 1.13 1.24 8.98
CA ASN A 41 1.30 1.89 10.28
C ASN A 41 0.22 1.47 11.28
N ALA A 42 -1.02 1.27 10.83
CA ALA A 42 -2.12 0.81 11.67
C ALA A 42 -1.86 -0.59 12.22
N VAL A 43 -1.48 -1.54 11.34
CA VAL A 43 -1.13 -2.91 11.73
C VAL A 43 0.04 -2.93 12.71
N PHE A 44 1.12 -2.22 12.39
CA PHE A 44 2.31 -2.19 13.24
C PHE A 44 2.03 -1.59 14.63
N LYS A 45 1.19 -0.54 14.68
CA LYS A 45 0.77 0.08 15.94
C LYS A 45 -0.10 -0.88 16.77
N ASP A 46 -1.02 -1.59 16.14
CA ASP A 46 -1.93 -2.50 16.83
C ASP A 46 -1.16 -3.69 17.45
N VAL A 47 -0.24 -4.30 16.70
CA VAL A 47 0.66 -5.36 17.21
C VAL A 47 1.52 -4.85 18.36
N LYS A 48 2.13 -3.66 18.24
CA LYS A 48 2.91 -3.07 19.34
C LYS A 48 2.08 -2.80 20.58
N LEU A 49 0.83 -2.34 20.41
CA LEU A 49 -0.06 -2.10 21.53
C LEU A 49 -0.45 -3.40 22.23
N PHE A 50 -0.69 -4.46 21.46
CA PHE A 50 -0.99 -5.78 21.98
C PHE A 50 0.20 -6.39 22.74
N ALA A 51 1.37 -6.43 22.12
CA ALA A 51 2.59 -6.98 22.73
C ALA A 51 3.01 -6.17 23.98
N GLY A 52 2.78 -4.85 23.96
CA GLY A 52 3.07 -3.96 25.08
C GLY A 52 4.57 -3.88 25.36
N LYS A 53 5.02 -4.51 26.45
CA LYS A 53 6.44 -4.60 26.83
C LYS A 53 7.04 -5.99 26.63
N ALA A 54 6.27 -6.94 26.08
CA ALA A 54 6.80 -8.24 25.73
C ALA A 54 7.93 -8.09 24.70
N GLU A 55 8.94 -8.96 24.80
CA GLU A 55 10.04 -8.97 23.85
C GLU A 55 9.55 -9.48 22.50
N GLN A 56 10.10 -8.91 21.43
CA GLN A 56 9.88 -9.43 20.08
C GLN A 56 10.67 -10.73 19.91
N HIS A 57 10.01 -11.77 19.42
CA HIS A 57 10.61 -13.09 19.27
C HIS A 57 11.03 -13.43 17.83
N ASP A 58 10.42 -12.80 16.82
CA ASP A 58 10.69 -13.05 15.40
C ASP A 58 10.62 -11.77 14.55
N ASP A 59 11.17 -11.82 13.35
CA ASP A 59 11.23 -10.71 12.42
C ASP A 59 9.85 -10.39 11.80
N MET A 60 9.45 -9.13 11.94
CA MET A 60 8.17 -8.62 11.41
C MET A 60 8.40 -7.93 10.07
N THR A 61 8.01 -8.57 8.97
CA THR A 61 8.07 -7.99 7.61
C THR A 61 6.68 -7.90 7.00
N ILE A 62 6.34 -6.74 6.42
CA ILE A 62 5.08 -6.52 5.71
C ILE A 62 5.29 -5.68 4.45
N VAL A 63 4.61 -6.07 3.37
CA VAL A 63 4.54 -5.33 2.11
C VAL A 63 3.09 -5.03 1.78
N VAL A 64 2.75 -3.75 1.65
CA VAL A 64 1.40 -3.31 1.31
C VAL A 64 1.38 -2.71 -0.09
N VAL A 65 0.55 -3.27 -0.96
CA VAL A 65 0.33 -2.76 -2.32
C VAL A 65 -1.09 -2.22 -2.42
N LYS A 66 -1.22 -0.91 -2.64
CA LYS A 66 -2.47 -0.23 -2.92
C LYS A 66 -2.53 0.11 -4.40
N ILE A 67 -3.56 -0.39 -5.09
CA ILE A 67 -3.83 -0.01 -6.47
C ILE A 67 -4.78 1.18 -6.43
N GLY A 68 -4.33 2.32 -6.93
CA GLY A 68 -5.20 3.47 -7.24
C GLY A 68 -5.58 3.44 -8.72
N GLU A 69 -6.56 4.26 -9.10
CA GLU A 69 -6.74 4.58 -10.51
C GLU A 69 -5.49 5.30 -10.99
N SER A 70 -4.70 4.63 -11.82
CA SER A 70 -3.64 5.29 -12.56
C SER A 70 -4.35 6.20 -13.55
N GLY A 71 -4.17 7.52 -13.42
CA GLY A 71 -4.55 8.51 -14.42
C GLY A 71 -3.73 8.35 -15.70
N ILE A 72 -3.77 7.16 -16.32
CA ILE A 72 -3.45 7.02 -17.74
C ILE A 72 -4.68 7.57 -18.45
N THR A 73 -4.75 8.90 -18.55
CA THR A 73 -5.51 9.49 -19.65
C THR A 73 -4.84 8.97 -20.90
N ARG A 74 -5.50 8.01 -21.57
CA ARG A 74 -5.17 7.74 -22.96
C ARG A 74 -5.23 9.11 -23.65
N PRO A 75 -4.16 9.60 -24.30
CA PRO A 75 -4.27 10.84 -25.06
C PRO A 75 -5.45 10.67 -26.01
N ASP A 76 -6.38 11.61 -25.94
CA ASP A 76 -7.57 11.62 -26.79
C ASP A 76 -7.07 11.60 -28.25
N PRO A 77 -7.48 10.62 -29.09
CA PRO A 77 -7.05 10.56 -30.49
C PRO A 77 -7.37 11.85 -31.28
N ALA A 78 -8.27 12.70 -30.75
CA ALA A 78 -8.59 14.00 -31.33
C ALA A 78 -7.57 15.12 -31.06
N SER A 79 -6.53 14.89 -30.25
CA SER A 79 -5.54 15.92 -29.87
C SER A 79 -4.33 16.05 -30.81
N THR A 80 -4.37 15.45 -32.00
CA THR A 80 -3.34 15.67 -33.03
C THR A 80 -3.37 17.14 -33.43
N PRO A 81 -2.31 17.94 -33.19
CA PRO A 81 -2.22 19.27 -33.79
C PRO A 81 -2.17 19.09 -35.30
N ALA A 82 -2.93 19.90 -36.05
CA ALA A 82 -2.84 19.92 -37.50
C ALA A 82 -1.37 20.09 -37.92
N PRO A 83 -0.90 19.38 -38.96
CA PRO A 83 0.47 19.53 -39.43
C PRO A 83 0.73 21.00 -39.71
N HIS A 84 1.83 21.50 -39.14
CA HIS A 84 2.34 22.84 -39.35
C HIS A 84 2.33 23.13 -40.85
N ALA A 85 1.57 24.16 -41.26
CA ALA A 85 1.39 24.52 -42.65
C ALA A 85 2.75 24.56 -43.35
N ALA A 86 2.88 23.83 -44.46
CA ALA A 86 4.06 23.86 -45.30
C ALA A 86 4.37 25.32 -45.63
N LEU A 87 5.59 25.77 -45.32
CA LEU A 87 6.13 27.02 -45.83
C LEU A 87 6.00 27.00 -47.36
N PRO A 88 5.49 28.08 -47.99
CA PRO A 88 5.41 28.12 -49.44
C PRO A 88 6.82 27.96 -50.03
N PRO A 89 6.97 27.25 -51.16
CA PRO A 89 8.25 27.21 -51.84
C PRO A 89 8.61 28.63 -52.26
N ASP A 90 9.86 29.04 -51.98
CA ASP A 90 10.40 30.30 -52.45
C ASP A 90 10.18 30.38 -53.98
N LEU A 91 9.40 31.38 -54.41
CA LEU A 91 9.26 31.75 -55.81
C LEU A 91 10.51 32.54 -56.25
N PRO A 92 10.83 32.52 -57.56
CA PRO A 92 12.19 32.41 -58.11
C PRO A 92 13.15 33.57 -57.83
#